data_AF-A0A9W9VSJ4-F1
#
_entry.id   AF-A0A9W9VSJ4-F1
#
_cell.length_a   1.000
_cell.length_b   1.000
_cell.length_c   1.000
_cell.angle_alpha   90.00
_cell.angle_beta   90.00
_cell.angle_gamma   90.00
#
_symmetry.space_group_name_H-M   'P 1'
#
loop_
_entity.id
_entity.type
_entity.pdbx_description
1 polymer ?
#
loop_
_entity_poly.entity_id
_entity_poly.type
_entity_poly.pdbx_seq_one_letter_code
_entity_poly.pdbx_strand_id
1 'polypeptide(L)'
;MVVASKKDAAKEPITGPEADLGTDEEKKKAAAQRAPTQAQMSTLLEKVAKAYGCNVIENTTSWLFDRNEIEGSKKIILSPGDGVRGDGIPEVGEVWGVEVGLSLGNGKVKNLDHRATLHRRTTTTYGLKRPSSRQTLSEIVKKFGTFPFSLRQLEDEKSAKVGVVECVRSGVVRQYEPAGSADNTPVSRLLTTVAITKNGLTKLATPNAVDLELYKSDKKIEDEEILKILEQPLPVLPVTRRTRARRRRPPAVKSKCIDLSVSCMSYAIYIDMMLDNFDPKTV
;
A
#
# COMPACT_ATOMS: atom_id res chain seq x y z
N MET A 1 58.91 1.82 31.82
CA MET A 1 59.17 0.51 31.19
C MET A 1 57.85 -0.25 31.12
N VAL A 2 57.33 -0.35 29.89
CA VAL A 2 56.23 -1.22 29.37
C VAL A 2 54.92 -1.32 30.17
N VAL A 3 53.85 -0.71 29.64
CA VAL A 3 52.50 -1.26 29.77
C VAL A 3 51.97 -1.56 28.37
N ALA A 4 51.63 -2.82 28.17
CA ALA A 4 51.29 -3.43 26.90
C ALA A 4 49.91 -3.02 26.37
N SER A 5 49.83 -3.06 25.04
CA SER A 5 48.70 -2.78 24.16
C SER A 5 47.45 -3.64 24.46
N LYS A 6 46.28 -3.01 24.53
CA LYS A 6 44.99 -3.72 24.46
C LYS A 6 44.64 -3.98 22.99
N LYS A 7 44.39 -5.26 22.70
CA LYS A 7 43.88 -5.80 21.43
C LYS A 7 42.53 -5.17 21.07
N ASP A 8 42.37 -4.82 19.80
CA ASP A 8 41.10 -4.50 19.16
C ASP A 8 40.16 -5.71 19.24
N ALA A 9 39.01 -5.52 19.90
CA ALA A 9 37.94 -6.50 19.90
C ALA A 9 37.12 -6.32 18.61
N ALA A 10 37.11 -7.34 17.76
CA ALA A 10 36.24 -7.45 16.60
C ALA A 10 34.78 -7.30 17.05
N LYS A 11 34.05 -6.34 16.44
CA LYS A 11 32.60 -6.23 16.58
C LYS A 11 31.96 -7.40 15.84
N GLU A 12 31.31 -8.29 16.57
CA GLU A 12 30.42 -9.30 15.99
C GLU A 12 29.23 -8.64 15.27
N PRO A 13 28.72 -9.23 14.17
CA PRO A 13 27.57 -8.70 13.47
C PRO A 13 26.32 -8.81 14.35
N ILE A 14 25.64 -7.68 14.55
CA ILE A 14 24.40 -7.60 15.31
C ILE A 14 23.33 -8.37 14.53
N THR A 15 22.85 -9.47 15.08
CA THR A 15 21.78 -10.29 14.49
C THR A 15 20.62 -10.39 15.48
N GLY A 16 19.38 -10.25 14.96
CA GLY A 16 18.14 -10.30 15.75
C GLY A 16 17.30 -9.03 15.64
N PRO A 17 16.13 -8.96 16.32
CA PRO A 17 15.20 -7.83 16.26
C PRO A 17 15.78 -6.50 16.80
N GLU A 18 17.00 -6.54 17.35
CA GLU A 18 17.77 -5.37 17.77
C GLU A 18 18.56 -4.73 16.63
N ALA A 19 18.87 -5.47 15.55
CA ALA A 19 19.48 -4.94 14.34
C ALA A 19 18.50 -4.09 13.52
N ASP A 20 17.21 -4.41 13.60
CA ASP A 20 16.11 -3.67 12.96
C ASP A 20 15.80 -2.33 13.66
N LEU A 21 16.41 -2.04 14.80
CA LEU A 21 15.97 -0.94 15.66
C LEU A 21 16.34 0.44 15.14
N GLY A 22 17.37 0.58 14.31
CA GLY A 22 17.95 1.89 14.00
C GLY A 22 18.43 2.64 15.25
N THR A 23 19.49 3.40 15.12
CA THR A 23 19.93 4.25 16.23
C THR A 23 18.90 5.36 16.51
N ASP A 24 18.78 5.81 17.76
CA ASP A 24 17.86 6.89 18.15
C ASP A 24 18.17 8.23 17.44
N GLU A 25 19.38 8.37 16.90
CA GLU A 25 19.80 9.50 16.06
C GLU A 25 19.21 9.42 14.64
N GLU A 26 19.15 8.24 14.04
CA GLU A 26 18.52 8.01 12.73
C GLU A 26 17.01 8.31 12.78
N LYS A 27 16.34 7.91 13.86
CA LYS A 27 14.92 8.23 14.10
C LYS A 27 14.66 9.73 14.20
N LYS A 28 15.57 10.47 14.85
CA LYS A 28 15.48 11.93 14.98
C LYS A 28 15.78 12.67 13.69
N LYS A 29 16.72 12.15 12.88
CA LYS A 29 17.09 12.72 11.58
C LYS A 29 15.98 12.48 10.54
N ALA A 30 15.39 11.28 10.53
CA ALA A 30 14.20 10.96 9.73
C ALA A 30 13.00 11.85 10.08
N ALA A 31 12.78 12.15 11.37
CA ALA A 31 11.69 13.00 11.84
C ALA A 31 11.89 14.52 11.59
N ALA A 32 13.06 14.92 11.05
CA ALA A 32 13.37 16.32 10.73
C ALA A 32 13.28 16.62 9.22
N GLN A 33 13.03 15.60 8.40
CA GLN A 33 13.14 15.65 6.95
C GLN A 33 11.76 15.63 6.31
N ARG A 34 11.30 16.83 5.88
CA ARG A 34 9.97 17.08 5.30
C ARG A 34 9.45 15.90 4.46
N ALA A 35 8.23 15.46 4.76
CA ALA A 35 7.52 14.45 3.99
C ALA A 35 7.60 14.74 2.47
N PRO A 36 7.82 13.71 1.63
CA PRO A 36 8.04 13.91 0.22
C PRO A 36 6.70 14.27 -0.41
N THR A 37 6.79 15.07 -1.45
CA THR A 37 5.64 15.30 -2.32
C THR A 37 5.26 14.00 -3.04
N GLN A 38 3.99 13.86 -3.43
CA GLN A 38 3.55 12.69 -4.19
C GLN A 38 4.30 12.53 -5.54
N ALA A 39 4.74 13.65 -6.13
CA ALA A 39 5.59 13.64 -7.31
C ALA A 39 6.96 13.01 -7.01
N GLN A 40 7.60 13.39 -5.90
CA GLN A 40 8.86 12.77 -5.47
C GLN A 40 8.69 11.28 -5.20
N MET A 41 7.61 10.87 -4.56
CA MET A 41 7.32 9.45 -4.33
C MET A 41 7.20 8.68 -5.65
N SER A 42 6.47 9.21 -6.63
CA SER A 42 6.34 8.59 -7.95
C SER A 42 7.69 8.48 -8.66
N THR A 43 8.48 9.56 -8.69
CA THR A 43 9.81 9.55 -9.32
C THR A 43 10.76 8.54 -8.68
N LEU A 44 10.76 8.43 -7.35
CA LEU A 44 11.61 7.48 -6.65
C LEU A 44 11.20 6.04 -6.98
N LEU A 45 9.90 5.74 -6.96
CA LEU A 45 9.37 4.42 -7.33
C LEU A 45 9.65 4.06 -8.81
N GLU A 46 9.54 5.03 -9.71
CA GLU A 46 9.89 4.86 -11.13
C GLU A 46 11.37 4.54 -11.33
N LYS A 47 12.27 5.17 -10.57
CA LYS A 47 13.70 4.80 -10.59
C LYS A 47 13.91 3.36 -10.12
N VAL A 48 13.24 2.93 -9.05
CA VAL A 48 13.35 1.54 -8.56
C VAL A 48 12.84 0.56 -9.61
N ALA A 49 11.67 0.81 -10.19
CA ALA A 49 11.11 -0.03 -11.24
C ALA A 49 12.06 -0.14 -12.45
N LYS A 50 12.66 0.98 -12.83
CA LYS A 50 13.61 1.05 -13.96
C LYS A 50 14.90 0.26 -13.71
N ALA A 51 15.39 0.17 -12.46
CA ALA A 51 16.56 -0.63 -12.13
C ALA A 51 16.41 -2.11 -12.53
N TYR A 52 15.17 -2.62 -12.50
CA TYR A 52 14.86 -3.97 -12.96
C TYR A 52 14.24 -4.04 -14.36
N GLY A 53 14.23 -2.93 -15.11
CA GLY A 53 13.68 -2.87 -16.46
C GLY A 53 12.15 -2.98 -16.52
N CYS A 54 11.46 -2.48 -15.50
CA CYS A 54 10.00 -2.42 -15.43
C CYS A 54 9.52 -0.98 -15.26
N ASN A 55 8.20 -0.80 -15.28
CA ASN A 55 7.52 0.47 -15.10
C ASN A 55 6.45 0.38 -14.01
N VAL A 56 6.20 1.49 -13.34
CA VAL A 56 5.08 1.61 -12.38
C VAL A 56 3.76 1.66 -13.16
N ILE A 57 2.76 0.93 -12.68
CA ILE A 57 1.42 0.95 -13.29
C ILE A 57 0.79 2.32 -13.01
N GLU A 58 0.37 3.01 -14.07
CA GLU A 58 -0.23 4.33 -13.97
C GLU A 58 -1.50 4.33 -13.11
N ASN A 59 -1.71 5.44 -12.39
CA ASN A 59 -2.86 5.65 -11.51
C ASN A 59 -3.02 4.61 -10.38
N THR A 60 -1.97 3.85 -10.05
CA THR A 60 -1.99 2.98 -8.86
C THR A 60 -2.25 3.84 -7.63
N THR A 61 -3.32 3.54 -6.88
CA THR A 61 -3.84 4.44 -5.85
C THR A 61 -3.84 3.79 -4.47
N SER A 62 -3.14 4.41 -3.54
CA SER A 62 -3.23 4.09 -2.11
C SER A 62 -4.29 4.97 -1.44
N TRP A 63 -5.14 4.39 -0.60
CA TRP A 63 -6.27 5.09 0.02
C TRP A 63 -6.17 5.12 1.54
N LEU A 64 -6.65 6.23 2.13
CA LEU A 64 -6.97 6.30 3.54
C LEU A 64 -8.18 5.40 3.84
N PHE A 65 -8.07 4.59 4.87
CA PHE A 65 -9.16 3.78 5.41
C PHE A 65 -9.75 4.45 6.65
N ASP A 66 -11.07 4.31 6.79
CA ASP A 66 -11.81 4.73 7.98
C ASP A 66 -12.89 3.68 8.29
N ARG A 67 -13.67 3.90 9.35
CA ARG A 67 -14.74 3.00 9.76
C ARG A 67 -15.78 2.86 8.65
N ASN A 68 -15.87 1.65 8.09
CA ASN A 68 -16.73 1.32 6.94
C ASN A 68 -16.39 2.10 5.66
N GLU A 69 -15.13 2.52 5.49
CA GLU A 69 -14.67 3.20 4.28
C GLU A 69 -13.25 2.72 3.92
N ILE A 70 -13.06 2.31 2.66
CA ILE A 70 -11.77 1.86 2.12
C ILE A 70 -11.23 2.80 1.03
N GLU A 71 -12.03 3.77 0.59
CA GLU A 71 -11.62 4.81 -0.35
C GLU A 71 -11.96 6.17 0.29
N GLY A 72 -11.21 6.51 1.34
CA GLY A 72 -11.44 7.71 2.15
C GLY A 72 -11.10 9.02 1.44
N SER A 73 -11.04 10.10 2.24
CA SER A 73 -10.83 11.46 1.72
C SER A 73 -9.43 11.71 1.17
N LYS A 74 -8.42 11.01 1.69
CA LYS A 74 -7.02 11.13 1.24
C LYS A 74 -6.63 9.94 0.37
N LYS A 75 -5.83 10.22 -0.66
CA LYS A 75 -5.31 9.23 -1.60
C LYS A 75 -3.95 9.65 -2.16
N ILE A 76 -3.06 8.68 -2.33
CA ILE A 76 -1.77 8.84 -3.02
C ILE A 76 -1.89 8.15 -4.36
N ILE A 77 -1.57 8.84 -5.45
CA ILE A 77 -1.64 8.30 -6.80
C ILE A 77 -0.23 8.25 -7.38
N LEU A 78 0.21 7.05 -7.75
CA LEU A 78 1.49 6.78 -8.37
C LEU A 78 1.39 6.93 -9.88
N SER A 79 2.41 7.53 -10.49
CA SER A 79 2.50 7.78 -11.94
C SER A 79 1.15 8.25 -12.52
N PRO A 80 0.62 9.40 -12.04
CA PRO A 80 -0.70 9.86 -12.44
C PRO A 80 -0.77 10.19 -13.93
N GLY A 81 -1.87 9.78 -14.58
CA GLY A 81 -2.20 10.23 -15.92
C GLY A 81 -2.69 11.68 -15.96
N ASP A 82 -2.96 12.19 -17.16
CA ASP A 82 -3.43 13.56 -17.34
C ASP A 82 -4.75 13.83 -16.59
N GLY A 83 -4.77 14.91 -15.81
CA GLY A 83 -5.97 15.36 -15.08
C GLY A 83 -6.26 14.63 -13.77
N VAL A 84 -5.43 13.65 -13.36
CA VAL A 84 -5.59 12.93 -12.10
C VAL A 84 -4.48 13.32 -11.13
N ARG A 85 -4.81 13.62 -9.88
CA ARG A 85 -3.85 13.87 -8.81
C ARG A 85 -4.32 13.24 -7.51
N GLY A 86 -3.39 12.75 -6.71
CA GLY A 86 -3.70 12.39 -5.34
C GLY A 86 -3.91 13.63 -4.48
N ASP A 87 -4.47 13.41 -3.30
CA ASP A 87 -4.78 14.45 -2.34
C ASP A 87 -4.51 13.96 -0.92
N GLY A 88 -3.99 14.84 -0.09
CA GLY A 88 -3.64 14.55 1.29
C GLY A 88 -2.23 14.01 1.51
N ILE A 89 -1.79 14.22 2.75
CA ILE A 89 -0.53 13.71 3.30
C ILE A 89 -0.92 12.75 4.42
N PRO A 90 -0.26 11.58 4.54
CA PRO A 90 -0.57 10.66 5.62
C PRO A 90 -0.17 11.24 6.98
N GLU A 91 -0.97 10.97 8.00
CA GLU A 91 -0.83 11.55 9.34
C GLU A 91 -0.87 10.48 10.44
N VAL A 92 -0.39 10.88 11.63
CA VAL A 92 -0.42 10.03 12.82
C VAL A 92 -1.85 9.76 13.26
N GLY A 93 -2.18 8.49 13.43
CA GLY A 93 -3.51 8.00 13.78
C GLY A 93 -4.28 7.41 12.60
N GLU A 94 -3.76 7.54 11.38
CA GLU A 94 -4.42 7.08 10.17
C GLU A 94 -4.07 5.62 9.81
N VAL A 95 -4.98 4.98 9.09
CA VAL A 95 -4.80 3.63 8.52
C VAL A 95 -4.91 3.75 7.01
N TRP A 96 -3.99 3.13 6.28
CA TRP A 96 -3.90 3.24 4.83
C TRP A 96 -3.86 1.86 4.17
N GLY A 97 -4.58 1.70 3.07
CA GLY A 97 -4.33 0.65 2.10
C GLY A 97 -3.27 1.13 1.13
N VAL A 98 -2.01 0.77 1.39
CA VAL A 98 -0.89 1.14 0.51
C VAL A 98 -0.80 0.10 -0.58
N GLU A 99 -0.87 0.56 -1.82
CA GLU A 99 -0.80 -0.26 -3.00
C GLU A 99 0.34 0.19 -3.92
N VAL A 100 1.10 -0.79 -4.40
CA VAL A 100 2.08 -0.64 -5.47
C VAL A 100 1.69 -1.60 -6.59
N GLY A 101 2.05 -1.25 -7.82
CA GLY A 101 1.81 -2.05 -9.02
C GLY A 101 2.94 -1.83 -10.02
N LEU A 102 3.52 -2.91 -10.53
CA LEU A 102 4.57 -2.87 -11.54
C LEU A 102 4.18 -3.67 -12.77
N SER A 103 4.70 -3.24 -13.92
CA SER A 103 4.52 -3.86 -15.22
C SER A 103 5.86 -4.01 -15.91
N LEU A 104 6.07 -5.10 -16.62
CA LEU A 104 7.19 -5.21 -17.57
C LEU A 104 7.02 -4.31 -18.78
N GLY A 105 5.77 -4.04 -19.13
CA GLY A 105 5.39 -3.20 -20.24
C GLY A 105 5.59 -1.73 -19.91
N ASN A 106 4.93 -0.87 -20.67
CA ASN A 106 5.03 0.59 -20.53
C ASN A 106 4.27 1.19 -19.32
N GLY A 107 3.67 0.36 -18.46
CA GLY A 107 2.90 0.79 -17.29
C GLY A 107 1.52 1.39 -17.60
N LYS A 108 1.12 1.49 -18.88
CA LYS A 108 -0.19 2.00 -19.29
C LYS A 108 -1.29 0.97 -19.09
N VAL A 109 -2.48 1.45 -18.78
CA VAL A 109 -3.65 0.63 -18.47
C VAL A 109 -4.71 0.79 -19.55
N LYS A 110 -5.35 -0.31 -19.92
CA LYS A 110 -6.55 -0.31 -20.77
C LYS A 110 -7.68 -1.07 -20.09
N ASN A 111 -8.92 -0.71 -20.44
CA ASN A 111 -10.07 -1.50 -20.09
C ASN A 111 -10.07 -2.80 -20.90
N LEU A 112 -10.39 -3.90 -20.23
CA LEU A 112 -10.53 -5.22 -20.85
C LEU A 112 -12.01 -5.46 -21.17
N ASP A 113 -12.28 -6.17 -22.27
CA ASP A 113 -13.64 -6.57 -22.65
C ASP A 113 -14.10 -7.79 -21.80
N HIS A 114 -14.18 -7.56 -20.50
CA HIS A 114 -14.67 -8.52 -19.53
C HIS A 114 -15.83 -7.91 -18.76
N ARG A 115 -16.79 -8.75 -18.36
CA ARG A 115 -17.89 -8.27 -17.51
C ARG A 115 -17.32 -7.81 -16.18
N ALA A 116 -17.59 -6.56 -15.82
CA ALA A 116 -17.34 -6.08 -14.48
C ALA A 116 -18.19 -6.86 -13.47
N THR A 117 -17.51 -7.52 -12.52
CA THR A 117 -18.16 -8.24 -11.43
C THR A 117 -17.85 -7.65 -10.06
N LEU A 118 -16.82 -6.81 -9.95
CA LEU A 118 -16.43 -6.16 -8.71
C LEU A 118 -17.15 -4.82 -8.56
N HIS A 119 -17.82 -4.64 -7.42
CA HIS A 119 -18.65 -3.47 -7.15
C HIS A 119 -18.51 -3.05 -5.69
N ARG A 120 -18.88 -1.82 -5.37
CA ARG A 120 -19.13 -1.41 -3.98
C ARG A 120 -20.32 -0.48 -3.87
N ARG A 121 -20.99 -0.46 -2.72
CA ARG A 121 -22.04 0.54 -2.46
C ARG A 121 -21.40 1.90 -2.20
N THR A 122 -22.02 2.97 -2.70
CA THR A 122 -21.63 4.35 -2.40
C THR A 122 -22.49 4.92 -1.27
N THR A 123 -22.31 6.19 -0.96
CA THR A 123 -23.18 6.98 -0.07
C THR A 123 -24.30 7.69 -0.83
N THR A 124 -24.33 7.59 -2.16
CA THR A 124 -25.35 8.21 -3.02
C THR A 124 -26.72 7.60 -2.72
N THR A 125 -27.73 8.46 -2.57
CA THR A 125 -29.12 8.04 -2.37
C THR A 125 -29.92 8.24 -3.66
N TYR A 126 -30.60 7.18 -4.11
CA TYR A 126 -31.45 7.23 -5.30
C TYR A 126 -32.62 6.27 -5.16
N GLY A 127 -33.80 6.70 -5.61
CA GLY A 127 -35.01 5.88 -5.64
C GLY A 127 -35.01 4.90 -6.83
N LEU A 128 -34.49 3.69 -6.63
CA LEU A 128 -34.47 2.65 -7.67
C LEU A 128 -35.89 2.23 -8.09
N LYS A 129 -36.13 2.19 -9.40
CA LYS A 129 -37.45 1.95 -10.00
C LYS A 129 -37.76 0.47 -10.17
N ARG A 130 -36.76 -0.37 -10.47
CA ARG A 130 -36.98 -1.80 -10.70
C ARG A 130 -37.03 -2.61 -9.39
N PRO A 131 -37.96 -3.57 -9.25
CA PRO A 131 -37.99 -4.48 -8.10
C PRO A 131 -36.68 -5.25 -7.91
N SER A 132 -36.10 -5.76 -9.01
CA SER A 132 -34.83 -6.49 -8.98
C SER A 132 -33.69 -5.62 -8.46
N SER A 133 -33.59 -4.37 -8.90
CA SER A 133 -32.55 -3.43 -8.42
C SER A 133 -32.70 -3.10 -6.94
N ARG A 134 -33.93 -2.90 -6.45
CA ARG A 134 -34.19 -2.73 -5.00
C ARG A 134 -33.76 -3.96 -4.21
N GLN A 135 -34.14 -5.16 -4.65
CA GLN A 135 -33.77 -6.42 -4.00
C GLN A 135 -32.25 -6.60 -3.96
N THR A 136 -31.56 -6.39 -5.09
CA THR A 136 -30.10 -6.45 -5.18
C THR A 136 -29.44 -5.45 -4.23
N LEU A 137 -29.89 -4.19 -4.21
CA LEU A 137 -29.33 -3.18 -3.30
C LEU A 137 -29.57 -3.55 -1.82
N SER A 138 -30.75 -4.06 -1.46
CA SER A 138 -31.05 -4.50 -0.10
C SER A 138 -30.13 -5.65 0.35
N GLU A 139 -29.87 -6.61 -0.53
CA GLU A 139 -28.93 -7.69 -0.27
C GLU A 139 -27.50 -7.16 -0.07
N ILE A 140 -27.04 -6.28 -0.96
CA ILE A 140 -25.71 -5.64 -0.87
C ILE A 140 -25.54 -4.91 0.47
N VAL A 141 -26.53 -4.09 0.83
CA VAL A 141 -26.54 -3.32 2.09
C VAL A 141 -26.42 -4.24 3.29
N LYS A 142 -27.15 -5.36 3.29
CA LYS A 142 -27.20 -6.31 4.41
C LYS A 142 -25.92 -7.14 4.53
N LYS A 143 -25.34 -7.59 3.41
CA LYS A 143 -24.18 -8.50 3.39
C LYS A 143 -22.84 -7.78 3.44
N PHE A 144 -22.69 -6.69 2.69
CA PHE A 144 -21.38 -6.07 2.43
C PHE A 144 -21.28 -4.63 2.95
N GLY A 145 -22.42 -3.98 3.25
CA GLY A 145 -22.44 -2.58 3.65
C GLY A 145 -21.91 -1.67 2.53
N THR A 146 -20.74 -1.09 2.74
CA THR A 146 -19.99 -0.22 1.80
C THR A 146 -18.71 -0.87 1.26
N PHE A 147 -18.39 -2.08 1.70
CA PHE A 147 -17.20 -2.80 1.25
C PHE A 147 -17.38 -3.38 -0.16
N PRO A 148 -16.28 -3.58 -0.91
CA PRO A 148 -16.34 -4.23 -2.21
C PRO A 148 -16.86 -5.67 -2.14
N PHE A 149 -17.55 -6.08 -3.18
CA PHE A 149 -18.08 -7.43 -3.34
C PHE A 149 -18.08 -7.85 -4.82
N SER A 150 -18.04 -9.15 -5.05
CA SER A 150 -18.24 -9.77 -6.36
C SER A 150 -19.71 -10.13 -6.56
N LEU A 151 -20.23 -9.94 -7.78
CA LEU A 151 -21.59 -10.39 -8.14
C LEU A 151 -21.84 -11.88 -7.87
N ARG A 152 -20.80 -12.73 -7.90
CA ARG A 152 -20.90 -14.16 -7.60
C ARG A 152 -21.22 -14.45 -6.12
N GLN A 153 -21.06 -13.47 -5.23
CA GLN A 153 -21.37 -13.62 -3.80
C GLN A 153 -22.84 -13.32 -3.47
N LEU A 154 -23.63 -12.89 -4.46
CA LEU A 154 -25.07 -12.69 -4.32
C LEU A 154 -25.83 -14.00 -4.50
N GLU A 155 -27.01 -14.11 -3.90
CA GLU A 155 -27.80 -15.34 -3.85
C GLU A 155 -28.23 -15.86 -5.22
N ASP A 156 -28.71 -14.96 -6.09
CA ASP A 156 -29.06 -15.30 -7.47
C ASP A 156 -28.28 -14.42 -8.45
N GLU A 157 -27.29 -15.03 -9.10
CA GLU A 157 -26.43 -14.37 -10.07
C GLU A 157 -27.23 -13.82 -11.28
N LYS A 158 -28.33 -14.47 -11.67
CA LYS A 158 -29.16 -14.01 -12.81
C LYS A 158 -29.87 -12.71 -12.46
N SER A 159 -30.55 -12.66 -11.32
CA SER A 159 -31.22 -11.45 -10.84
C SER A 159 -30.22 -10.33 -10.53
N ALA A 160 -29.06 -10.67 -9.95
CA ALA A 160 -28.00 -9.72 -9.66
C ALA A 160 -27.49 -8.99 -10.91
N LYS A 161 -27.24 -9.72 -12.00
CA LYS A 161 -26.79 -9.14 -13.29
C LYS A 161 -27.77 -8.11 -13.83
N VAL A 162 -29.07 -8.34 -13.66
CA VAL A 162 -30.11 -7.39 -14.12
C VAL A 162 -30.28 -6.23 -13.15
N GLY A 163 -30.27 -6.52 -11.84
CA GLY A 163 -30.50 -5.54 -10.79
C GLY A 163 -29.39 -4.49 -10.70
N VAL A 164 -28.13 -4.89 -10.86
CA VAL A 164 -26.96 -4.02 -10.70
C VAL A 164 -26.87 -2.91 -11.75
N VAL A 165 -27.44 -3.11 -12.95
CA VAL A 165 -27.38 -2.14 -14.05
C VAL A 165 -28.00 -0.79 -13.67
N GLU A 166 -29.17 -0.81 -13.01
CA GLU A 166 -29.79 0.45 -12.55
C GLU A 166 -28.99 1.05 -11.40
N CYS A 167 -28.45 0.22 -10.50
CA CYS A 167 -27.67 0.66 -9.34
C CYS A 167 -26.37 1.38 -9.74
N VAL A 168 -25.70 0.88 -10.77
CA VAL A 168 -24.48 1.52 -11.32
C VAL A 168 -24.85 2.81 -12.02
N ARG A 169 -25.86 2.79 -12.89
CA ARG A 169 -26.29 3.98 -13.64
C ARG A 169 -26.78 5.12 -12.73
N SER A 170 -27.39 4.82 -11.59
CA SER A 170 -27.82 5.82 -10.61
C SER A 170 -26.72 6.24 -9.62
N GLY A 171 -25.56 5.59 -9.67
CA GLY A 171 -24.41 5.89 -8.82
C GLY A 171 -24.52 5.38 -7.37
N VAL A 172 -25.57 4.63 -7.02
CA VAL A 172 -25.69 4.01 -5.68
C VAL A 172 -24.73 2.82 -5.50
N VAL A 173 -24.26 2.26 -6.61
CA VAL A 173 -23.20 1.26 -6.66
C VAL A 173 -22.11 1.76 -7.61
N ARG A 174 -20.86 1.71 -7.16
CA ARG A 174 -19.68 1.91 -8.00
C ARG A 174 -19.29 0.59 -8.64
N GLN A 175 -19.00 0.62 -9.93
CA GLN A 175 -18.45 -0.50 -10.70
C GLN A 175 -16.94 -0.33 -10.83
N TYR A 176 -16.20 -1.43 -10.66
CA TYR A 176 -14.77 -1.48 -10.97
C TYR A 176 -14.60 -2.19 -12.31
N GLU A 177 -14.22 -1.42 -13.34
CA GLU A 177 -14.00 -1.97 -14.67
C GLU A 177 -12.78 -2.91 -14.66
N PRO A 178 -12.89 -4.10 -15.28
CA PRO A 178 -11.73 -4.94 -15.53
C PRO A 178 -10.71 -4.16 -16.38
N ALA A 179 -9.51 -4.04 -15.84
CA ALA A 179 -8.42 -3.32 -16.50
C ALA A 179 -7.15 -4.16 -16.43
N GLY A 180 -6.29 -4.00 -17.44
CA GLY A 180 -5.03 -4.71 -17.56
C GLY A 180 -3.98 -3.86 -18.27
N SER A 181 -2.77 -4.41 -18.42
CA SER A 181 -1.71 -3.70 -19.14
C SER A 181 -2.11 -3.46 -20.59
N ALA A 182 -1.81 -2.26 -21.10
CA ALA A 182 -2.18 -1.85 -22.45
C ALA A 182 -1.50 -2.71 -23.53
N ASP A 183 -0.26 -3.11 -23.26
CA ASP A 183 0.61 -3.95 -24.09
C ASP A 183 0.47 -5.46 -23.81
N ASN A 184 -0.48 -5.88 -22.97
CA ASN A 184 -0.71 -7.27 -22.58
C ASN A 184 0.50 -7.94 -21.93
N THR A 185 1.39 -7.16 -21.32
CA THR A 185 2.49 -7.68 -20.53
C THR A 185 2.01 -8.03 -19.13
N PRO A 186 2.65 -8.99 -18.46
CA PRO A 186 2.27 -9.31 -17.09
C PRO A 186 2.60 -8.18 -16.11
N VAL A 187 1.85 -8.20 -15.02
CA VAL A 187 1.87 -7.18 -13.98
C VAL A 187 1.94 -7.85 -12.61
N SER A 188 2.56 -7.17 -11.65
CA SER A 188 2.58 -7.55 -10.25
C SER A 188 1.95 -6.45 -9.41
N ARG A 189 1.23 -6.82 -8.34
CA ARG A 189 0.55 -5.89 -7.43
C ARG A 189 0.65 -6.37 -6.00
N LEU A 190 0.80 -5.43 -5.09
CA LEU A 190 0.87 -5.68 -3.66
C LEU A 190 0.09 -4.60 -2.94
N LEU A 191 -0.76 -5.04 -2.02
CA LEU A 191 -1.53 -4.16 -1.16
C LEU A 191 -1.26 -4.55 0.30
N THR A 192 -0.75 -3.60 1.06
CA THR A 192 -0.53 -3.74 2.51
C THR A 192 -1.39 -2.73 3.25
N THR A 193 -2.12 -3.19 4.26
CA THR A 193 -2.77 -2.27 5.20
C THR A 193 -1.80 -1.88 6.30
N VAL A 194 -1.60 -0.57 6.48
CA VAL A 194 -0.65 0.01 7.44
C VAL A 194 -1.36 0.96 8.40
N ALA A 195 -0.88 1.05 9.64
CA ALA A 195 -1.30 2.04 10.62
C ALA A 195 -0.15 2.97 10.95
N ILE A 196 -0.41 4.28 10.94
CA ILE A 196 0.58 5.29 11.30
C ILE A 196 0.33 5.66 12.76
N THR A 197 1.27 5.36 13.63
CA THR A 197 1.17 5.65 15.06
C THR A 197 2.22 6.67 15.48
N LYS A 198 2.15 7.14 16.73
CA LYS A 198 3.20 8.00 17.30
C LYS A 198 4.58 7.36 17.31
N ASN A 199 4.62 6.03 17.21
CA ASN A 199 5.84 5.24 17.24
C ASN A 199 6.29 4.83 15.84
N GLY A 200 5.60 5.29 14.79
CA GLY A 200 5.90 4.94 13.41
C GLY A 200 4.81 4.14 12.70
N LEU A 201 5.19 3.64 11.52
CA LEU A 201 4.33 2.84 10.66
C LEU A 201 4.36 1.37 11.10
N THR A 202 3.17 0.84 11.39
CA THR A 202 2.97 -0.57 11.72
C THR A 202 2.21 -1.24 10.59
N LYS A 203 2.75 -2.34 10.07
CA LYS A 203 2.07 -3.19 9.09
C LYS A 203 0.99 -4.01 9.80
N LEU A 204 -0.28 -3.87 9.39
CA LEU A 204 -1.43 -4.57 9.99
C LEU A 204 -1.76 -5.85 9.24
N ALA A 205 -1.79 -5.77 7.91
CA ALA A 205 -2.08 -6.91 7.04
C ALA A 205 -1.17 -6.80 5.82
N THR A 206 -0.22 -7.73 5.72
CA THR A 206 0.76 -7.82 4.64
C THR A 206 0.60 -9.13 3.88
N PRO A 207 1.01 -9.18 2.61
CA PRO A 207 1.35 -10.45 1.98
C PRO A 207 2.43 -11.19 2.81
N ASN A 208 2.56 -12.49 2.56
CA ASN A 208 3.65 -13.28 3.16
C ASN A 208 4.99 -12.68 2.75
N ALA A 209 5.97 -12.75 3.66
CA ALA A 209 7.34 -12.40 3.33
C ALA A 209 7.80 -13.27 2.15
N VAL A 210 8.40 -12.64 1.14
CA VAL A 210 8.99 -13.35 0.01
C VAL A 210 10.36 -13.83 0.44
N ASP A 211 10.63 -15.09 0.17
CA ASP A 211 11.94 -15.68 0.35
C ASP A 211 12.86 -15.24 -0.79
N LEU A 212 13.78 -14.32 -0.50
CA LEU A 212 14.68 -13.72 -1.48
C LEU A 212 15.63 -14.75 -2.11
N GLU A 213 15.89 -15.89 -1.47
CA GLU A 213 16.78 -16.92 -2.03
C GLU A 213 16.17 -17.63 -3.25
N LEU A 214 14.84 -17.60 -3.38
CA LEU A 214 14.12 -18.19 -4.51
C LEU A 214 14.19 -17.35 -5.78
N TYR A 215 14.65 -16.10 -5.69
CA TYR A 215 14.67 -15.15 -6.78
C TYR A 215 16.10 -14.81 -7.17
N LYS A 216 16.43 -15.00 -8.46
CA LYS A 216 17.76 -14.78 -8.99
C LYS A 216 17.69 -13.76 -10.12
N SER A 217 18.12 -12.54 -9.82
CA SER A 217 18.22 -11.44 -10.76
C SER A 217 19.68 -11.10 -11.03
N ASP A 218 20.01 -10.77 -12.27
CA ASP A 218 21.27 -10.13 -12.64
C ASP A 218 21.23 -8.60 -12.42
N LYS A 219 20.03 -8.07 -12.22
CA LYS A 219 19.77 -6.64 -11.97
C LYS A 219 19.79 -6.34 -10.49
N LYS A 220 20.18 -5.11 -10.16
CA LYS A 220 20.24 -4.59 -8.80
C LYS A 220 20.03 -3.08 -8.81
N ILE A 221 19.58 -2.56 -7.68
CA ILE A 221 19.49 -1.12 -7.47
C ILE A 221 20.90 -0.56 -7.22
N GLU A 222 21.34 0.39 -8.02
CA GLU A 222 22.65 1.04 -7.89
C GLU A 222 22.56 2.53 -7.51
N ASP A 223 21.36 3.12 -7.56
CA ASP A 223 21.15 4.53 -7.22
C ASP A 223 21.37 4.74 -5.71
N GLU A 224 22.39 5.53 -5.37
CA GLU A 224 22.78 5.78 -3.98
C GLU A 224 21.69 6.46 -3.14
N GLU A 225 20.84 7.28 -3.75
CA GLU A 225 19.72 7.93 -3.05
C GLU A 225 18.73 6.86 -2.59
N ILE A 226 18.39 5.94 -3.50
CA ILE A 226 17.47 4.83 -3.21
C ILE A 226 18.07 3.87 -2.19
N LEU A 227 19.36 3.50 -2.34
CA LEU A 227 20.03 2.61 -1.39
C LEU A 227 20.03 3.20 0.04
N LYS A 228 20.34 4.51 0.17
CA LYS A 228 20.28 5.21 1.47
C LYS A 228 18.87 5.29 2.05
N ILE A 229 17.84 5.24 1.21
CA ILE A 229 16.44 5.22 1.65
C ILE A 229 16.04 3.80 2.10
N LEU A 230 16.50 2.77 1.38
CA LEU A 230 16.24 1.37 1.71
C LEU A 230 16.88 0.95 3.04
N GLU A 231 18.04 1.52 3.37
CA GLU A 231 18.73 1.31 4.65
C GLU A 231 18.01 1.95 5.84
N GLN A 232 17.04 2.85 5.60
CA GLN A 232 16.35 3.51 6.70
C GLN A 232 15.40 2.55 7.41
N PRO A 233 15.45 2.48 8.75
CA PRO A 233 14.59 1.61 9.51
C PRO A 233 13.14 2.05 9.36
N LEU A 234 12.24 1.08 9.15
CA LEU A 234 10.83 1.30 9.43
C LEU A 234 10.70 1.57 10.93
N PRO A 235 10.03 2.64 11.37
CA PRO A 235 9.90 2.89 12.80
C PRO A 235 8.97 1.81 13.43
N VAL A 236 9.57 0.83 14.11
CA VAL A 236 8.89 -0.32 14.73
C VAL A 236 8.66 -0.09 16.23
N LEU A 237 7.55 -0.63 16.75
CA LEU A 237 7.27 -0.77 18.17
C LEU A 237 8.21 -1.80 18.84
N PRO A 238 8.71 -1.54 20.06
CA PRO A 238 9.19 -2.62 20.92
C PRO A 238 8.03 -3.57 21.24
N VAL A 239 8.23 -4.87 21.02
CA VAL A 239 7.28 -5.91 21.42
C VAL A 239 7.22 -5.95 22.95
N THR A 240 6.28 -5.20 23.53
CA THR A 240 6.02 -5.29 24.98
C THR A 240 5.15 -6.51 25.23
N ARG A 241 5.78 -7.57 25.74
CA ARG A 241 5.11 -8.69 26.43
C ARG A 241 4.14 -8.09 27.47
N ARG A 242 2.83 -8.30 27.29
CA ARG A 242 1.80 -7.81 28.23
C ARG A 242 1.97 -8.50 29.59
N THR A 243 2.47 -7.79 30.59
CA THR A 243 2.08 -8.01 31.99
C THR A 243 1.02 -6.98 32.37
N ARG A 244 -0.16 -7.47 32.77
CA ARG A 244 -1.28 -6.65 33.26
C ARG A 244 -0.85 -5.89 34.52
N ALA A 245 -1.04 -4.56 34.56
CA ALA A 245 -1.63 -3.86 35.71
C ALA A 245 -1.88 -2.35 35.48
N ARG A 246 -3.15 -1.98 35.69
CA ARG A 246 -3.69 -0.75 36.34
C ARG A 246 -3.59 0.64 35.66
N ARG A 247 -4.78 1.21 35.49
CA ARG A 247 -5.16 2.57 35.01
C ARG A 247 -4.38 3.72 35.64
N ARG A 248 -4.11 4.77 34.83
CA ARG A 248 -4.38 6.21 35.08
C ARG A 248 -4.12 7.05 33.80
N ARG A 249 -5.08 7.90 33.37
CA ARG A 249 -4.87 9.08 32.47
C ARG A 249 -4.51 10.27 33.38
N PRO A 250 -3.73 11.33 32.99
CA PRO A 250 -3.88 12.21 31.80
C PRO A 250 -2.49 12.78 31.31
N PRO A 251 -2.32 13.96 30.66
CA PRO A 251 -3.17 14.81 29.79
C PRO A 251 -2.61 14.94 28.34
N ALA A 252 -3.33 15.68 27.49
CA ALA A 252 -3.02 15.95 26.08
C ALA A 252 -1.65 16.62 25.88
N VAL A 253 -0.88 16.16 24.88
CA VAL A 253 0.38 16.80 24.45
C VAL A 253 0.39 16.93 22.93
N LYS A 254 0.83 18.12 22.52
CA LYS A 254 0.82 18.77 21.21
C LYS A 254 1.30 17.87 20.05
N SER A 255 0.59 18.04 18.94
CA SER A 255 0.83 17.47 17.62
C SER A 255 2.21 17.81 17.07
N LYS A 256 2.89 16.79 16.53
CA LYS A 256 4.03 16.93 15.62
C LYS A 256 3.80 15.96 14.46
N CYS A 257 3.92 16.46 13.22
CA CYS A 257 4.00 15.64 12.02
C CYS A 257 5.13 14.63 12.20
N ILE A 258 4.82 13.36 11.96
CA ILE A 258 5.83 12.30 11.81
C ILE A 258 6.02 12.14 10.32
N ASP A 259 7.25 12.41 9.86
CA ASP A 259 7.62 12.41 8.44
C ASP A 259 7.47 11.00 7.85
N LEU A 260 6.55 10.86 6.90
CA LEU A 260 6.31 9.63 6.13
C LEU A 260 7.26 9.45 4.93
N SER A 261 8.25 10.35 4.77
CA SER A 261 9.22 10.28 3.68
C SER A 261 10.02 9.02 3.66
N VAL A 262 10.36 8.55 4.84
CA VAL A 262 11.11 7.32 5.05
C VAL A 262 10.22 6.09 4.84
N SER A 263 8.96 6.17 5.27
CA SER A 263 8.11 5.00 5.40
C SER A 263 7.30 4.62 4.16
N CYS A 264 7.07 5.57 3.24
CA CYS A 264 6.50 5.24 1.92
C CYS A 264 7.54 4.59 0.99
N MET A 265 8.82 4.71 1.34
CA MET A 265 9.93 4.25 0.52
C MET A 265 10.65 3.01 1.05
N SER A 266 10.45 2.60 2.29
CA SER A 266 10.72 1.20 2.68
C SER A 266 9.78 0.21 1.97
N TYR A 267 8.79 0.69 1.22
CA TYR A 267 8.07 -0.09 0.22
C TYR A 267 8.94 -0.45 -0.99
N ALA A 268 10.10 0.21 -1.17
CA ALA A 268 11.10 -0.21 -2.15
C ALA A 268 11.77 -1.54 -1.77
N ILE A 269 11.77 -1.94 -0.49
CA ILE A 269 12.12 -3.32 -0.07
C ILE A 269 11.13 -4.32 -0.69
N TYR A 270 9.90 -3.90 -0.96
CA TYR A 270 8.87 -4.71 -1.64
C TYR A 270 8.83 -4.50 -3.17
N ILE A 271 9.55 -3.52 -3.70
CA ILE A 271 9.67 -3.30 -5.15
C ILE A 271 10.80 -4.16 -5.71
N ASP A 272 11.83 -4.46 -4.92
CA ASP A 272 12.70 -5.64 -5.17
C ASP A 272 11.84 -6.89 -5.41
N MET A 273 10.81 -7.12 -4.59
CA MET A 273 9.99 -8.33 -4.62
C MET A 273 9.00 -8.41 -5.79
N MET A 274 8.63 -7.29 -6.41
CA MET A 274 7.71 -7.32 -7.55
C MET A 274 8.38 -7.57 -8.90
N LEU A 275 9.67 -7.25 -8.99
CA LEU A 275 10.40 -7.22 -10.25
C LEU A 275 11.03 -8.57 -10.60
N ASP A 276 11.23 -9.42 -9.60
CA ASP A 276 11.71 -10.79 -9.81
C ASP A 276 10.58 -11.82 -9.99
N ASN A 277 9.31 -11.41 -9.88
CA ASN A 277 8.14 -12.26 -10.18
C ASN A 277 7.85 -12.40 -11.69
N PHE A 278 8.85 -12.12 -12.53
CA PHE A 278 8.70 -12.29 -13.96
C PHE A 278 9.81 -13.14 -14.58
N ASP A 279 9.56 -14.45 -14.64
CA ASP A 279 10.30 -15.34 -15.53
C ASP A 279 9.64 -15.32 -16.93
N PRO A 280 10.30 -14.78 -17.97
CA PRO A 280 9.79 -14.80 -19.34
C PRO A 280 9.72 -16.20 -19.96
N LYS A 281 10.10 -17.27 -19.24
CA LYS A 281 10.12 -18.66 -19.74
C LYS A 281 9.04 -19.57 -19.17
N THR A 282 8.13 -19.06 -18.33
CA THR A 282 6.99 -19.84 -17.82
C THR A 282 5.66 -19.12 -18.03
N VAL A 283 5.30 -18.87 -19.29
CA VAL A 283 3.92 -18.92 -19.83
C VAL A 283 4.01 -19.41 -21.28
#